data_AF-A0A8H6XSV8-F1
#
_entry.id   AF-A0A8H6XSV8-F1
#
_cell.length_a   1.000
_cell.length_b   1.000
_cell.length_c   1.000
_cell.angle_alpha   90.00
_cell.angle_beta   90.00
_cell.angle_gamma   90.00
#
_symmetry.space_group_name_H-M   'P 1'
#
loop_
_entity.id
_entity.type
_entity.pdbx_description
1 polymer ?
#
loop_
_entity_poly.entity_id
_entity_poly.type
_entity_poly.pdbx_seq_one_letter_code
_entity_poly.pdbx_strand_id
1 'polypeptide(L)'
;MHWAAVDAAVFVYMFGNQIAGMAMQAYVMDAYAEHTSSALAASHFPRSLAAFLFPLFAPAMYEALRYGWSRGNTMLALCGLVIALPAPGIIWVWGERLRRRARESY
;
A
#
# COMPACT_ATOMS: atom_id res chain seq x y z
N MET A 1 -22.88 18.03 9.27
CA MET A 1 -22.37 17.70 7.93
C MET A 1 -20.85 17.39 7.88
N HIS A 2 -20.17 17.04 8.98
CA HIS A 2 -18.72 16.77 8.94
C HIS A 2 -18.39 15.30 8.61
N TRP A 3 -19.26 14.35 8.98
CA TRP A 3 -19.06 12.92 8.74
C TRP A 3 -19.19 12.52 7.28
N ALA A 4 -20.13 13.12 6.54
CA ALA A 4 -20.36 12.78 5.14
C ALA A 4 -19.12 12.98 4.23
N ALA A 5 -18.30 13.99 4.53
CA ALA A 5 -17.05 14.21 3.81
C ALA A 5 -16.01 13.12 4.12
N VAL A 6 -15.96 12.64 5.37
CA VAL A 6 -15.09 11.55 5.79
C VAL A 6 -15.56 10.24 5.17
N ASP A 7 -16.86 9.96 5.19
CA ASP A 7 -17.45 8.76 4.60
C ASP A 7 -17.20 8.68 3.09
N ALA A 8 -17.37 9.80 2.38
CA ALA A 8 -17.08 9.89 0.96
C ALA A 8 -15.58 9.64 0.66
N ALA A 9 -14.67 10.21 1.47
CA ALA A 9 -13.24 10.00 1.30
C ALA A 9 -12.83 8.54 1.56
N VAL A 10 -13.37 7.91 2.60
CA VAL A 10 -13.14 6.49 2.92
C VAL A 10 -13.67 5.60 1.81
N PHE A 11 -14.85 5.91 1.26
CA PHE A 11 -15.42 5.17 0.13
C PHE A 11 -14.50 5.19 -1.09
N VAL A 12 -14.06 6.38 -1.52
CA VAL A 12 -13.15 6.52 -2.66
C VAL A 12 -11.83 5.78 -2.44
N TYR A 13 -11.27 5.89 -1.23
CA TYR A 13 -10.03 5.18 -0.87
C TYR A 13 -10.19 3.66 -0.93
N MET A 14 -11.24 3.12 -0.31
CA MET A 14 -11.49 1.66 -0.28
C MET A 14 -11.78 1.12 -1.67
N PHE A 15 -12.56 1.84 -2.47
CA PHE A 15 -12.86 1.48 -3.85
C PHE A 15 -11.59 1.40 -4.71
N GLY A 16 -10.74 2.42 -4.64
CA GLY A 16 -9.45 2.43 -5.34
C GLY A 16 -8.52 1.29 -4.91
N ASN A 17 -8.41 1.06 -3.60
CA ASN A 17 -7.60 -0.03 -3.06
C ASN A 17 -8.10 -1.41 -3.50
N GLN A 18 -9.42 -1.59 -3.61
CA GLN A 18 -10.01 -2.86 -4.03
C GLN A 18 -9.71 -3.18 -5.50
N ILE A 19 -9.85 -2.20 -6.40
CA ILE A 19 -9.56 -2.36 -7.83
C ILE A 19 -8.08 -2.67 -8.04
N ALA A 20 -7.19 -1.89 -7.41
CA ALA A 20 -5.75 -2.11 -7.51
C ALA A 20 -5.34 -3.49 -6.95
N GLY A 21 -5.97 -3.90 -5.83
CA GLY A 21 -5.72 -5.19 -5.20
C GLY A 21 -6.11 -6.38 -6.08
N MET A 22 -7.20 -6.28 -6.84
CA MET A 22 -7.61 -7.33 -7.79
C MET A 22 -6.63 -7.47 -8.96
N ALA A 23 -6.24 -6.35 -9.57
CA ALA A 23 -5.28 -6.34 -10.67
C ALA A 23 -3.92 -6.89 -10.25
N MET A 24 -3.45 -6.55 -9.04
CA MET A 24 -2.18 -7.05 -8.53
C MET A 24 -2.23 -8.56 -8.21
N GLN A 25 -3.32 -9.06 -7.63
CA GLN A 25 -3.47 -10.49 -7.40
C GLN A 25 -3.47 -11.26 -8.73
N ALA A 26 -4.24 -10.82 -9.73
CA ALA A 26 -4.23 -11.42 -11.06
C ALA A 26 -2.83 -11.46 -11.69
N TYR A 27 -2.09 -10.34 -11.60
CA TYR A 27 -0.70 -10.29 -12.09
C TYR A 27 0.23 -11.29 -11.39
N VAL A 28 0.11 -11.46 -10.07
CA VAL A 28 0.91 -12.44 -9.33
C VAL A 28 0.55 -13.86 -9.74
N MET A 29 -0.74 -14.14 -9.97
CA MET A 29 -1.20 -15.44 -10.47
C MET A 29 -0.65 -15.74 -11.86
N ASP A 30 -0.67 -14.76 -12.77
CA ASP A 30 -0.14 -14.93 -14.13
C ASP A 30 1.39 -15.05 -14.16
N ALA A 31 2.10 -14.33 -13.29
CA ALA A 31 3.57 -14.37 -13.24
C ALA A 31 4.13 -15.63 -12.56
N TYR A 32 3.37 -16.25 -11.63
CA TYR A 32 3.80 -17.41 -10.85
C TYR A 32 2.76 -18.55 -10.89
N ALA A 33 2.34 -18.95 -12.08
CA ALA A 33 1.24 -19.91 -12.29
C ALA A 33 1.42 -21.28 -11.60
N GLU A 34 2.67 -21.72 -11.38
CA GLU A 34 2.98 -23.00 -10.74
C GLU A 34 2.99 -22.91 -9.20
N HIS A 35 3.25 -21.73 -8.63
CA HIS A 35 3.39 -21.50 -7.18
C HIS A 35 2.49 -20.37 -6.68
N THR A 36 1.29 -20.28 -7.25
CA THR A 36 0.35 -19.17 -7.08
C THR A 36 -0.05 -18.93 -5.62
N SER A 37 -0.34 -20.01 -4.89
CA SER A 37 -0.76 -19.94 -3.48
C SER A 37 0.34 -19.40 -2.57
N SER A 38 1.58 -19.84 -2.79
CA SER A 38 2.76 -19.40 -2.04
C SER A 38 3.12 -17.95 -2.37
N ALA A 39 3.08 -17.57 -3.65
CA ALA A 39 3.37 -16.21 -4.10
C ALA A 39 2.36 -15.19 -3.55
N LEU A 40 1.06 -15.55 -3.53
CA LEU A 40 0.03 -14.74 -2.89
C LEU A 40 0.26 -14.64 -1.37
N ALA A 41 0.51 -15.77 -0.70
CA ALA A 41 0.79 -15.77 0.75
C ALA A 41 1.99 -14.88 1.10
N ALA A 42 3.09 -14.98 0.35
CA ALA A 42 4.27 -14.14 0.51
C ALA A 42 3.96 -12.64 0.29
N SER A 43 3.07 -12.32 -0.65
CA SER A 43 2.62 -10.94 -0.89
C SER A 43 1.73 -10.39 0.24
N HIS A 44 0.94 -11.24 0.88
CA HIS A 44 0.09 -10.87 2.02
C HIS A 44 0.86 -10.81 3.34
N PHE A 45 1.92 -11.62 3.50
CA PHE A 45 2.71 -11.70 4.73
C PHE A 45 3.21 -10.34 5.27
N PRO A 46 3.90 -9.48 4.50
CA PRO A 46 4.38 -8.20 5.02
C PRO A 46 3.22 -7.27 5.38
N ARG A 47 2.08 -7.35 4.66
CA ARG A 47 0.88 -6.59 4.97
C ARG A 47 0.29 -7.00 6.32
N SER A 48 0.19 -8.30 6.58
CA SER A 48 -0.29 -8.83 7.87
C SER A 48 0.67 -8.50 9.01
N LEU A 49 1.99 -8.59 8.77
CA LEU A 49 2.99 -8.19 9.74
C LEU A 49 2.90 -6.71 10.07
N ALA A 50 2.75 -5.85 9.06
CA ALA A 50 2.54 -4.43 9.27
C ALA A 50 1.26 -4.16 10.08
N ALA A 51 0.14 -4.82 9.76
CA ALA A 51 -1.11 -4.69 10.51
C ALA A 51 -0.96 -5.10 11.99
N PHE A 52 -0.11 -6.07 12.30
CA PHE A 52 0.20 -6.49 13.68
C PHE A 52 1.14 -5.51 14.40
N LEU A 53 2.18 -5.03 13.72
CA LEU A 53 3.19 -4.16 14.31
C LEU A 53 2.72 -2.70 14.48
N PHE A 54 1.85 -2.21 13.59
CA PHE A 54 1.44 -0.81 13.57
C PHE A 54 0.77 -0.37 14.88
N PRO A 55 -0.18 -1.12 15.48
CA PRO A 55 -0.79 -0.77 16.77
C PRO A 55 0.22 -0.74 17.93
N LEU A 56 1.27 -1.56 17.87
CA LEU A 56 2.31 -1.62 18.90
C LEU A 56 3.25 -0.42 18.83
N PHE A 57 3.58 0.03 17.62
CA PHE A 57 4.45 1.19 17.38
C PHE A 57 3.70 2.52 17.39
N ALA A 58 2.40 2.52 17.10
CA ALA A 58 1.62 3.75 16.95
C ALA A 58 1.67 4.68 18.19
N PRO A 59 1.53 4.21 19.44
CA PRO A 59 1.62 5.07 20.62
C PRO A 59 2.98 5.77 20.72
N ALA A 60 4.08 5.02 20.57
CA ALA A 60 5.44 5.55 20.62
C ALA A 60 5.72 6.53 19.45
N MET A 61 5.16 6.26 18.26
CA MET A 61 5.25 7.16 17.11
C MET A 61 4.55 8.49 17.38
N TYR A 62 3.34 8.46 17.95
CA TYR A 62 2.58 9.68 18.27
C TYR A 62 3.21 10.47 19.43
N GLU A 63 3.82 9.80 20.40
CA GLU A 63 4.60 10.45 21.47
C GLU A 63 5.84 11.16 20.91
N ALA A 64 6.61 10.51 20.04
CA ALA A 64 7.79 11.11 19.40
C ALA A 64 7.45 12.29 18.50
N LEU A 65 6.27 12.29 17.87
CA LEU A 65 5.84 13.33 16.93
C LEU A 65 5.30 14.61 17.63
N ARG A 66 5.35 14.69 18.97
CA ARG A 66 4.88 15.80 19.84
C ARG A 66 3.41 16.19 19.59
N TYR A 67 2.54 15.64 20.43
CA TYR A 67 1.13 16.00 20.69
C TYR A 67 0.51 17.13 19.82
N GLY A 68 -0.31 16.70 18.85
CA GLY A 68 -1.30 17.53 18.18
C GLY A 68 -2.13 16.71 17.19
N TRP A 69 -3.43 16.54 17.48
CA TRP A 69 -4.44 15.82 16.68
C TRP A 69 -4.43 16.22 15.20
N SER A 70 -4.03 17.45 14.86
CA SER A 70 -3.99 17.99 13.50
C SER A 70 -2.62 17.96 12.81
N ARG A 71 -1.50 17.78 13.54
CA ARG A 71 -0.16 17.73 12.90
C ARG A 71 0.30 16.31 12.66
N GLY A 72 0.05 15.38 13.58
CA GLY A 72 0.49 13.99 13.44
C GLY A 72 -0.18 13.27 12.27
N ASN A 73 -1.51 13.25 12.25
CA ASN A 73 -2.27 12.56 11.19
C ASN A 73 -2.10 13.24 9.81
N THR A 74 -1.96 14.57 9.77
CA THR A 74 -1.71 15.31 8.53
C THR A 74 -0.29 15.09 8.00
N MET A 75 0.74 15.03 8.86
CA MET A 75 2.09 14.66 8.43
C MET A 75 2.15 13.22 7.94
N LEU A 76 1.46 12.28 8.60
CA LEU A 76 1.35 10.90 8.12
C LEU A 76 0.63 10.82 6.77
N ALA A 77 -0.47 11.55 6.60
CA ALA A 77 -1.18 11.63 5.32
C ALA A 77 -0.32 12.27 4.23
N LEU A 78 0.48 13.29 4.56
CA LEU A 78 1.36 13.98 3.61
C LEU A 78 2.55 13.10 3.22
N CYS A 79 3.19 12.40 4.17
CA CYS A 79 4.20 11.39 3.87
C CYS A 79 3.63 10.25 3.03
N GLY A 80 2.43 9.77 3.37
CA GLY A 80 1.70 8.78 2.58
C GLY A 80 1.45 9.25 1.16
N LEU A 81 1.03 10.51 0.97
CA LEU A 81 0.81 11.12 -0.34
C LEU A 81 2.12 11.25 -1.13
N VAL A 82 3.21 11.69 -0.48
CA VAL A 82 4.54 11.81 -1.09
C VAL A 82 5.09 10.46 -1.54
N ILE A 83 4.74 9.36 -0.87
CA ILE A 83 5.15 8.00 -1.28
C ILE A 83 4.19 7.42 -2.33
N ALA A 84 2.89 7.62 -2.16
CA ALA A 84 1.85 7.04 -3.00
C ALA A 84 1.75 7.70 -4.38
N LEU A 85 1.98 9.00 -4.51
CA LEU A 85 1.93 9.71 -5.80
C LEU A 85 3.06 9.32 -6.77
N PRO A 86 4.34 9.22 -6.38
CA PRO A 86 5.40 8.82 -7.29
C PRO A 86 5.42 7.32 -7.56
N ALA A 87 4.86 6.47 -6.69
CA ALA A 87 4.85 5.02 -6.88
C ALA A 87 4.29 4.57 -8.25
N PRO A 88 3.09 4.98 -8.70
CA PRO A 88 2.59 4.62 -10.03
C PRO A 88 3.42 5.25 -11.15
N GLY A 89 3.94 6.48 -10.97
CA GLY A 89 4.82 7.12 -11.95
C GLY A 89 6.14 6.37 -12.15
N ILE A 90 6.74 5.90 -11.05
CA ILE A 90 7.98 5.09 -11.08
C ILE A 90 7.70 3.75 -11.73
N ILE A 91 6.60 3.06 -11.38
CA ILE A 91 6.24 1.78 -11.99
C ILE A 91 5.90 1.95 -13.48
N TRP A 92 5.34 3.08 -13.90
CA TRP A 92 5.06 3.34 -15.31
C TRP A 92 6.33 3.58 -16.13
N VAL A 93 7.27 4.38 -15.62
CA VAL A 93 8.53 4.71 -16.33
C VAL A 93 9.57 3.58 -16.23
N TRP A 94 9.67 2.90 -15.08
CA TRP A 94 10.68 1.87 -14.83
C TRP A 94 10.13 0.44 -14.92
N GLY A 95 8.83 0.27 -15.14
CA GLY A 95 8.18 -1.04 -15.24
C GLY A 95 8.73 -1.88 -16.39
N GLU A 96 9.17 -1.27 -17.49
CA GLU A 96 9.81 -1.99 -18.60
C GLU A 96 11.16 -2.62 -18.20
N ARG A 97 11.99 -1.89 -17.44
CA ARG A 97 13.24 -2.42 -16.88
C ARG A 97 13.01 -3.52 -15.87
N LEU A 98 11.96 -3.40 -15.04
CA LEU A 98 11.60 -4.41 -14.05
C LEU A 98 11.06 -5.69 -14.71
N ARG A 99 10.26 -5.56 -15.78
CA ARG A 99 9.76 -6.69 -16.59
C ARG A 99 10.87 -7.43 -17.35
N ARG A 100 11.89 -6.71 -17.85
CA ARG A 100 13.04 -7.34 -18.50
C ARG A 100 13.84 -8.25 -17.55
N ARG A 101 14.11 -7.79 -16.32
CA ARG A 101 14.84 -8.59 -15.32
C ARG A 101 14.07 -9.82 -14.86
N ALA A 102 12.74 -9.73 -14.75
CA ALA A 102 11.90 -10.87 -14.38
C ALA A 102 11.94 -11.99 -15.44
N ARG A 103 12.15 -11.66 -16.73
CA ARG A 103 12.31 -12.64 -17.82
C ARG A 103 13.68 -13.31 -17.87
N GLU A 104 14.69 -12.77 -17.21
CA GLU A 104 16.07 -13.32 -17.24
C GLU A 104 16.33 -14.32 -16.10
N SER A 105 15.44 -14.44 -15.10
CA SER A 105 15.54 -15.41 -14.01
C SER A 105 14.69 -16.68 -14.19
N TYR A 106 14.10 -16.85 -15.38
CA TYR A 106 13.45 -18.08 -15.84
C TYR A 106 14.26 -18.67 -16.99
#